data_AF-A0A0V8M557-F1
#
_entry.id   AF-A0A0V8M557-F1
#
_cell.length_a   1.000
_cell.length_b   1.000
_cell.length_c   1.000
_cell.angle_alpha   90.00
_cell.angle_beta   90.00
_cell.angle_gamma   90.00
#
_symmetry.space_group_name_H-M   'P 1'
#
loop_
_entity.id
_entity.type
_entity.pdbx_description
1 polymer ?
#
loop_
_entity_poly.entity_id
_entity_poly.type
_entity_poly.pdbx_seq_one_letter_code
_entity_poly.pdbx_strand_id
1 'polypeptide(L)' 'MKIYIDIRWYQWLSGLVAIGLVWFLCQNLYGTFAEGQPQACWSITWLIGIPLLIALYFTFIFRWSLKRFKREK' A
#
# COMPACT_ATOMS: atom_id res chain seq x y z
N MET A 1 -25.57 14.76 12.92
CA MET A 1 -24.23 15.37 12.73
C MET A 1 -23.69 14.88 11.39
N LYS A 2 -23.59 15.73 10.36
CA LYS A 2 -23.03 15.34 9.04
C LYS A 2 -21.51 15.43 9.14
N ILE A 3 -20.82 14.30 9.05
CA ILE A 3 -19.35 14.25 9.04
C ILE A 3 -18.91 14.47 7.59
N TYR A 4 -18.18 15.57 7.35
CA TYR A 4 -17.58 15.87 6.05
C TYR A 4 -16.19 15.24 6.01
N ILE A 5 -16.10 13.99 5.56
CA ILE A 5 -14.81 13.31 5.37
C ILE A 5 -14.26 13.69 3.99
N ASP A 6 -13.15 14.41 3.94
CA ASP A 6 -12.43 14.66 2.69
C ASP A 6 -11.60 13.42 2.30
N ILE A 7 -12.11 12.68 1.31
CA ILE A 7 -11.53 11.41 0.84
C ILE A 7 -10.18 11.63 0.11
N ARG A 8 -9.85 12.87 -0.34
CA ARG A 8 -8.61 13.13 -1.10
C ARG A 8 -7.36 12.95 -0.26
N TRP A 9 -7.38 13.37 1.00
CA TRP A 9 -6.24 13.23 1.91
C TRP A 9 -5.92 11.76 2.21
N TYR A 10 -6.96 10.94 2.44
CA TYR A 10 -6.81 9.51 2.66
C TYR A 10 -6.23 8.79 1.44
N GLN A 11 -6.61 9.19 0.22
CA GLN A 11 -6.05 8.62 -1.00
C GLN A 11 -4.54 8.88 -1.12
N TRP A 12 -4.10 10.11 -0.79
CA TRP A 12 -2.68 10.46 -0.81
C TRP A 12 -1.89 9.71 0.25
N LEU A 13 -2.43 9.63 1.47
CA LEU A 13 -1.80 8.91 2.57
C LEU A 13 -1.67 7.41 2.25
N SER A 14 -2.73 6.77 1.75
CA SER A 14 -2.68 5.34 1.40
C SER A 14 -1.68 5.07 0.28
N GLY A 15 -1.59 5.97 -0.71
CA GLY A 15 -0.61 5.89 -1.79
C GLY A 15 0.83 5.99 -1.29
N LEU A 16 1.12 6.94 -0.39
CA LEU A 16 2.45 7.07 0.22
C LEU A 16 2.83 5.84 1.05
N VAL A 17 1.91 5.32 1.86
CA VAL A 17 2.13 4.11 2.66
C VAL A 17 2.41 2.91 1.75
N ALA A 18 1.66 2.75 0.65
CA ALA A 18 1.89 1.68 -0.31
C ALA A 18 3.29 1.78 -0.95
N ILE A 19 3.71 2.98 -1.38
CA ILE A 19 5.05 3.20 -1.95
C ILE A 19 6.15 2.89 -0.92
N GLY A 20 5.98 3.35 0.32
CA GLY A 20 6.91 3.06 1.42
C GLY A 20 7.04 1.57 1.69
N LEU A 21 5.93 0.83 1.68
CA LEU A 21 5.94 -0.63 1.86
C LEU A 21 6.60 -1.36 0.68
N VAL A 22 6.43 -0.90 -0.56
CA VAL A 22 7.16 -1.46 -1.71
C VAL A 22 8.67 -1.27 -1.54
N TRP A 23 9.08 -0.05 -1.22
CA TRP A 23 10.49 0.27 -1.02
C TRP A 23 11.10 -0.57 0.10
N PHE A 24 10.38 -0.67 1.23
CA PHE A 24 10.80 -1.46 2.38
C PHE A 24 10.90 -2.95 2.05
N LEU A 25 9.95 -3.50 1.29
CA LEU A 25 9.99 -4.89 0.81
C LEU A 25 11.22 -5.12 -0.07
N CYS A 26 11.46 -4.25 -1.07
CA CYS A 26 12.62 -4.35 -1.96
C CYS A 26 13.95 -4.30 -1.20
N GLN A 27 14.10 -3.36 -0.26
CA GLN A 27 15.31 -3.25 0.56
C GLN A 27 15.55 -4.53 1.36
N ASN A 28 14.52 -5.08 2.00
CA ASN A 28 14.64 -6.29 2.82
C ASN A 28 14.94 -7.53 1.99
N LEU A 29 14.32 -7.67 0.80
CA LEU A 29 14.64 -8.75 -0.13
C LEU A 29 16.11 -8.68 -0.56
N TYR A 30 16.59 -7.49 -0.97
CA TYR A 30 17.99 -7.31 -1.33
C TYR A 30 18.92 -7.63 -0.16
N GLY A 31 18.57 -7.17 1.05
CA GLY A 31 19.31 -7.49 2.28
C GLY A 31 19.44 -9.00 2.51
N THR A 32 18.35 -9.76 2.35
CA THR A 32 18.40 -11.22 2.54
C THR A 32 19.28 -11.94 1.54
N PHE A 33 19.39 -11.45 0.31
CA PHE A 33 20.33 -12.01 -0.67
C PHE A 33 21.78 -11.63 -0.33
N ALA A 34 22.02 -10.39 0.10
CA ALA A 34 23.34 -9.93 0.52
C ALA A 34 23.87 -10.68 1.77
N GLU A 35 22.97 -11.05 2.68
CA GLU A 35 23.29 -11.80 3.91
C GLU A 35 23.38 -13.32 3.71
N GLY A 36 23.12 -13.82 2.49
CA GLY A 36 23.17 -15.25 2.19
C GLY A 36 22.05 -16.06 2.84
N GLN A 37 20.93 -15.42 3.19
CA GLN A 37 19.76 -16.05 3.81
C GLN A 37 18.51 -16.00 2.90
N PRO A 38 18.54 -16.64 1.72
CA PRO A 38 17.45 -16.55 0.74
C PRO A 38 16.12 -17.14 1.25
N GLN A 39 16.17 -18.04 2.23
CA GLN A 39 14.99 -18.60 2.89
C GLN A 39 14.14 -17.56 3.62
N ALA A 40 14.72 -16.44 4.05
CA ALA A 40 14.00 -15.36 4.72
C ALA A 40 13.13 -14.55 3.74
N CYS A 41 13.36 -14.63 2.42
CA CYS A 41 12.51 -13.99 1.41
C CYS A 41 11.04 -14.37 1.57
N TRP A 42 10.75 -15.64 1.87
CA TRP A 42 9.37 -16.11 2.02
C TRP A 42 8.69 -15.43 3.20
N SER A 43 9.34 -15.45 4.37
CA SER A 43 8.83 -14.83 5.59
C SER A 43 8.61 -13.33 5.45
N ILE A 44 9.57 -12.63 4.82
CA ILE A 44 9.52 -11.17 4.57
C ILE A 44 8.40 -10.84 3.59
N THR A 45 8.23 -11.64 2.53
CA THR A 45 7.17 -11.46 1.54
C THR A 45 5.79 -11.60 2.18
N TRP A 46 5.59 -12.55 3.09
CA TRP A 46 4.29 -12.65 3.79
C TRP A 46 4.10 -11.50 4.77
N LEU A 47 5.11 -11.20 5.58
CA LEU A 47 5.02 -10.18 6.62
C LEU A 47 4.77 -8.78 6.07
N ILE A 48 5.47 -8.40 5.00
CA ILE A 48 5.40 -7.05 4.40
C ILE A 48 4.50 -7.03 3.17
N GLY A 49 4.44 -8.11 2.40
CA GLY A 49 3.62 -8.21 1.20
C GLY A 49 2.11 -8.22 1.49
N ILE A 50 1.65 -8.87 2.58
CA ILE A 50 0.23 -8.79 2.98
C ILE A 50 -0.19 -7.33 3.25
N PRO A 51 0.46 -6.57 4.16
CA PRO A 51 0.07 -5.19 4.42
C PRO A 51 0.25 -4.29 3.19
N LEU A 52 1.24 -4.57 2.33
CA LEU A 52 1.40 -3.89 1.05
C LEU A 52 0.19 -4.09 0.12
N LEU A 53 -0.28 -5.33 -0.03
CA LEU A 53 -1.46 -5.64 -0.85
C LEU A 53 -2.71 -4.96 -0.31
N ILE A 54 -2.89 -4.93 1.02
CA ILE A 54 -3.99 -4.23 1.67
C ILE A 54 -3.92 -2.72 1.39
N ALA A 55 -2.74 -2.10 1.56
CA ALA A 55 -2.54 -0.67 1.28
C ALA A 55 -2.79 -0.31 -0.19
N LEU A 56 -2.37 -1.17 -1.12
CA LEU A 56 -2.67 -1.02 -2.54
C LEU A 56 -4.17 -1.14 -2.81
N TYR A 57 -4.83 -2.15 -2.24
CA TYR A 57 -6.28 -2.34 -2.38
C TYR A 57 -7.07 -1.11 -1.94
N PHE A 58 -6.75 -0.54 -0.77
CA PHE A 58 -7.37 0.71 -0.31
C PHE A 58 -7.11 1.88 -1.25
N THR A 59 -5.88 2.02 -1.75
CA THR A 59 -5.53 3.08 -2.71
C THR A 59 -6.35 2.98 -3.99
N PHE A 60 -6.59 1.77 -4.49
CA PHE A 60 -7.46 1.55 -5.66
C PHE A 60 -8.93 1.83 -5.37
N ILE A 61 -9.46 1.40 -4.21
CA ILE A 61 -10.85 1.69 -3.81
C ILE A 61 -11.08 3.19 -3.72
N PHE A 62 -10.20 3.94 -3.03
CA PHE A 62 -10.35 5.38 -2.89
C PHE A 62 -10.33 6.09 -4.25
N ARG A 63 -9.44 5.66 -5.15
CA ARG A 63 -9.39 6.19 -6.52
C ARG A 63 -10.65 5.87 -7.32
N TRP A 64 -11.19 4.67 -7.21
CA TRP A 64 -12.43 4.26 -7.88
C TRP A 64 -13.65 5.02 -7.34
N SER A 65 -13.76 5.17 -6.03
CA SER A 65 -14.84 5.91 -5.37
C SER A 65 -14.89 7.36 -5.84
N LEU A 66 -13.74 8.05 -5.88
CA LEU A 66 -13.66 9.43 -6.36
C LEU A 66 -14.01 9.57 -7.85
N LYS A 67 -13.63 8.59 -8.68
CA LYS A 67 -14.04 8.57 -10.10
C LYS A 67 -15.55 8.40 -10.27
N ARG A 68 -16.20 7.63 -9.39
CA ARG A 68 -17.66 7.45 -9.40
C ARG A 68 -18.39 8.73 -9.01
N PHE A 69 -17.96 9.38 -7.93
CA PHE A 69 -18.52 10.66 -7.49
C PHE A 69 -18.41 11.78 -8.54
N LYS A 70 -17.37 11.77 -9.38
CA LYS A 70 -17.21 12.75 -10.46
C LYS A 70 -18.13 12.48 -11.66
N ARG A 71 -18.69 11.28 -11.83
CA ARG A 71 -19.62 10.95 -12.93
C ARG A 71 -21.08 11.21 -12.61
N GLU A 72 -21.45 11.24 -11.33
CA GLU A 72 -22.83 11.48 -10.89
C GLU A 72 -23.15 12.96 -10.62
N LYS A 73 -22.17 13.85 -10.80
CA LYS A 73 -22.33 15.31 -10.84
C LYS A 73 -22.12 15.81 -12.25
#